data_AF-A0A4Y7RUD3-F1
#
_entry.id   AF-A0A4Y7RUD3-F1
#
_cell.length_a   1.000
_cell.length_b   1.000
_cell.length_c   1.000
_cell.angle_alpha   90.00
_cell.angle_beta   90.00
_cell.angle_gamma   90.00
#
_symmetry.space_group_name_H-M   'P 1'
#
loop_
_entity.id
_entity.type
_entity.pdbx_description
1 polymer ?
#
loop_
_entity_poly.entity_id
_entity_poly.type
_entity_poly.pdbx_seq_one_letter_code
_entity_poly.pdbx_strand_id
1 'polypeptide(L)'
;MCYGNLFTNASPAELQALRMLAQRWKQYERDGKWIYEQHPFWCTGYTYWDMHSVAPDLFLHLSRSDLVLFKGDLNHRKLTYDCAAPASTPFEQAIGPMSNASGAPNIVSLRTIKSDVVVGLGRDGDEIAKRLDNQEPGWKISGKYAVVLLSRRSSRNQLFSERQQDPPSHSSLFLALKHLPSP
;
A
#
# COMPACT_ATOMS: atom_id res chain seq x y z
N MET A 1 -18.53 -2.56 27.15
CA MET A 1 -18.15 -1.33 27.88
C MET A 1 -16.93 -0.74 27.20
N CYS A 2 -17.02 0.43 26.58
CA CYS A 2 -15.83 1.18 26.15
C CYS A 2 -15.23 1.81 27.40
N TYR A 3 -14.06 1.31 27.83
CA TYR A 3 -13.29 1.94 28.89
C TYR A 3 -12.55 3.15 28.30
N GLY A 4 -12.78 4.33 28.88
CA GLY A 4 -12.06 5.57 28.60
C GLY A 4 -12.93 6.70 28.06
N ASN A 5 -12.98 7.82 28.77
CA ASN A 5 -13.37 9.10 28.18
C ASN A 5 -12.27 9.51 27.18
N LEU A 6 -12.34 9.03 25.95
CA LEU A 6 -11.33 9.30 24.90
C LEU A 6 -11.22 10.79 24.54
N PHE A 7 -12.24 11.58 24.87
CA PHE A 7 -12.37 12.98 24.47
C PHE A 7 -12.76 13.88 25.65
N THR A 8 -11.97 13.88 26.74
CA THR A 8 -12.29 14.66 27.96
C THR A 8 -12.39 16.16 27.74
N ASN A 9 -11.70 16.69 26.74
CA ASN A 9 -11.61 18.13 26.47
C ASN A 9 -12.40 18.56 25.21
N ALA A 10 -13.19 17.65 24.62
CA ALA A 10 -13.94 17.97 23.42
C ALA A 10 -15.18 18.81 23.73
N SER A 11 -15.38 19.85 22.93
CA SER A 11 -16.56 20.69 22.95
C SER A 11 -17.83 19.91 22.57
N PRO A 12 -19.04 20.41 22.92
CA PRO A 12 -20.30 19.80 22.51
C PRO A 12 -20.42 19.65 20.97
N ALA A 13 -19.87 20.60 20.21
CA ALA A 13 -19.89 20.56 18.75
C ALA A 13 -19.01 19.44 18.19
N GLU A 14 -17.80 19.23 18.73
CA GLU A 14 -16.91 18.15 18.33
C GLU A 14 -17.51 16.78 18.67
N LEU A 15 -18.09 16.64 19.87
CA LEU A 15 -18.79 15.41 20.26
C LEU A 15 -19.99 15.12 19.34
N GLN A 16 -20.72 16.16 18.93
CA GLN A 16 -21.81 15.99 17.97
C GLN A 16 -21.32 15.57 16.59
N ALA A 17 -20.21 16.16 16.10
CA ALA A 17 -19.59 15.74 14.84
C ALA A 17 -19.16 14.26 14.88
N LEU A 18 -18.52 13.82 15.97
CA LEU A 18 -18.14 12.41 16.15
C LEU A 18 -19.34 11.47 16.14
N ARG A 19 -20.46 11.85 16.78
CA ARG A 19 -21.70 11.07 16.75
C ARG A 19 -22.26 10.94 15.34
N MET A 20 -22.27 12.03 14.57
CA MET A 20 -22.73 12.01 13.18
C MET A 20 -21.87 11.08 12.31
N LEU A 21 -20.54 11.12 12.48
CA LEU A 21 -19.63 10.21 11.78
C LEU A 21 -19.90 8.74 12.14
N ALA A 22 -20.03 8.44 13.44
CA ALA A 22 -20.29 7.09 13.92
C ALA A 22 -21.63 6.54 13.41
N GLN A 23 -22.69 7.37 13.41
CA GLN A 23 -23.99 6.99 12.87
C GLN A 23 -23.92 6.68 11.37
N ARG A 24 -23.22 7.52 10.60
CA ARG A 24 -23.01 7.31 9.17
C ARG A 24 -22.23 6.03 8.87
N TRP A 25 -21.14 5.76 9.59
CA TRP A 25 -20.35 4.54 9.40
C TRP A 25 -21.13 3.28 9.76
N LYS A 26 -21.91 3.31 10.86
CA LYS A 26 -22.84 2.22 11.19
C LYS A 26 -23.94 2.03 10.15
N GLN A 27 -24.33 3.08 9.44
CA GLN A 27 -25.26 2.93 8.31
C GLN A 27 -24.57 2.26 7.12
N TYR A 28 -23.32 2.61 6.80
CA TYR A 28 -22.58 1.95 5.71
C TYR A 28 -22.37 0.46 5.95
N GLU A 29 -22.10 0.07 7.20
CA GLU A 29 -22.03 -1.34 7.59
C GLU A 29 -23.39 -2.05 7.42
N ARG A 30 -24.48 -1.45 7.94
CA ARG A 30 -25.83 -2.01 7.81
C ARG A 30 -26.32 -2.11 6.36
N ASP A 31 -25.95 -1.15 5.53
CA ASP A 31 -26.28 -1.11 4.10
C ASP A 31 -25.42 -2.09 3.27
N GLY A 32 -24.43 -2.76 3.87
CA GLY A 32 -23.48 -3.61 3.15
C GLY A 32 -22.50 -2.85 2.24
N LYS A 33 -22.39 -1.52 2.40
CA LYS A 33 -21.41 -0.67 1.68
C LYS A 33 -20.01 -0.86 2.25
N TRP A 34 -19.92 -1.04 3.57
CA TRP A 34 -18.70 -1.45 4.26
C TRP A 34 -18.89 -2.88 4.73
N ILE A 35 -17.94 -3.73 4.37
CA ILE A 35 -17.90 -5.13 4.79
C ILE A 35 -16.58 -5.33 5.52
N TYR A 36 -16.66 -5.85 6.73
CA TYR A 36 -15.48 -6.23 7.50
C TYR A 36 -15.22 -7.71 7.29
N GLU A 37 -14.03 -8.02 6.78
CA GLU A 37 -13.62 -9.39 6.51
C GLU A 37 -12.32 -9.71 7.23
N GLN A 38 -12.17 -10.99 7.56
CA GLN A 38 -10.98 -11.52 8.21
C GLN A 38 -10.50 -12.73 7.42
N HIS A 39 -9.19 -12.90 7.37
CA HIS A 39 -8.59 -14.07 6.75
C HIS A 39 -7.30 -14.43 7.52
N PRO A 40 -7.08 -15.69 7.93
CA PRO A 40 -5.92 -16.07 8.74
C PRO A 40 -4.57 -15.70 8.11
N PHE A 41 -4.49 -15.72 6.77
CA PHE A 41 -3.29 -15.35 6.00
C PHE A 41 -2.64 -14.03 6.46
N TRP A 42 -3.44 -13.02 6.83
CA TRP A 42 -2.93 -11.72 7.29
C TRP A 42 -2.00 -11.84 8.50
N CYS A 43 -2.28 -12.80 9.37
CA CYS A 43 -1.54 -13.07 10.61
C CYS A 43 -0.43 -14.13 10.45
N THR A 44 -0.24 -14.69 9.25
CA THR A 44 0.84 -15.66 8.99
C THR A 44 2.18 -14.98 8.73
N GLY A 45 3.27 -15.75 8.72
CA GLY A 45 4.59 -15.29 8.30
C GLY A 45 4.78 -15.20 6.77
N TYR A 46 3.81 -15.63 5.97
CA TYR A 46 3.91 -15.59 4.51
C TYR A 46 3.95 -14.15 3.99
N THR A 47 4.69 -13.99 2.90
CA THR A 47 4.69 -12.75 2.12
C THR A 47 3.50 -12.75 1.17
N TYR A 48 3.18 -11.62 0.55
CA TYR A 48 2.06 -11.57 -0.39
C TYR A 48 2.39 -12.21 -1.74
N TRP A 49 3.67 -12.53 -1.99
CA TRP A 49 4.05 -13.34 -3.14
C TRP A 49 3.42 -14.74 -3.07
N ASP A 50 3.31 -15.29 -1.87
CA ASP A 50 2.77 -16.62 -1.61
C ASP A 50 1.24 -16.65 -1.56
N MET A 51 0.56 -15.50 -1.60
CA MET A 51 -0.89 -15.41 -1.42
C MET A 51 -1.65 -16.24 -2.46
N HIS A 52 -1.22 -16.19 -3.73
CA HIS A 52 -1.87 -16.89 -4.82
C HIS A 52 -1.84 -18.42 -4.65
N SER A 53 -0.84 -18.97 -3.96
CA SER A 53 -0.66 -20.41 -3.74
C SER A 53 -1.17 -20.87 -2.36
N VAL A 54 -0.97 -20.08 -1.32
CA VAL A 54 -1.30 -20.43 0.07
C VAL A 54 -2.74 -20.05 0.44
N ALA A 55 -3.27 -18.97 -0.15
CA ALA A 55 -4.62 -18.46 0.08
C ALA A 55 -5.29 -18.06 -1.25
N PRO A 56 -5.49 -19.02 -2.17
CA PRO A 56 -6.03 -18.74 -3.50
C PRO A 56 -7.44 -18.14 -3.46
N ASP A 57 -8.24 -18.48 -2.44
CA ASP A 57 -9.55 -17.90 -2.18
C ASP A 57 -9.47 -16.41 -1.85
N LEU A 58 -8.51 -16.01 -0.99
CA LEU A 58 -8.24 -14.61 -0.70
C LEU A 58 -7.72 -13.86 -1.94
N PHE A 59 -6.81 -14.46 -2.70
CA PHE A 59 -6.31 -13.85 -3.92
C PHE A 59 -7.44 -13.63 -4.94
N LEU A 60 -8.32 -14.62 -5.13
CA LEU A 60 -9.50 -14.51 -5.98
C LEU A 60 -10.47 -13.45 -5.47
N HIS A 61 -10.68 -13.35 -4.16
CA HIS A 61 -11.50 -12.31 -3.56
C HIS A 61 -10.94 -10.91 -3.90
N LEU A 62 -9.64 -10.68 -3.69
CA LEU A 62 -8.99 -9.40 -3.99
C LEU A 62 -8.94 -9.10 -5.50
N SER A 63 -8.83 -10.11 -6.36
CA SER A 63 -8.82 -9.95 -7.82
C SER A 63 -10.09 -9.31 -8.38
N ARG A 64 -11.20 -9.38 -7.64
CA ARG A 64 -12.50 -8.79 -7.99
C ARG A 64 -12.59 -7.32 -7.62
N SER A 65 -11.65 -6.79 -6.83
CA SER A 65 -11.63 -5.39 -6.44
C SER A 65 -11.13 -4.50 -7.58
N ASP A 66 -11.76 -3.34 -7.77
CA ASP A 66 -11.25 -2.31 -8.68
C ASP A 66 -9.88 -1.76 -8.23
N LEU A 67 -9.66 -1.72 -6.91
CA LEU A 67 -8.44 -1.23 -6.27
C LEU A 67 -8.26 -1.83 -4.87
N VAL A 68 -7.05 -2.29 -4.54
CA VAL A 68 -6.68 -2.78 -3.21
C VAL A 68 -5.68 -1.82 -2.57
N LEU A 69 -6.03 -1.27 -1.41
CA LEU A 69 -5.20 -0.33 -0.65
C LEU A 69 -4.50 -1.03 0.52
N PHE A 70 -3.20 -1.24 0.41
CA PHE A 70 -2.37 -1.76 1.50
C PHE A 70 -1.84 -0.61 2.37
N LYS A 71 -2.14 -0.64 3.68
CA LYS A 71 -1.82 0.44 4.62
C LYS A 71 -0.62 0.08 5.50
N GLY A 72 0.35 0.98 5.59
CA GLY A 72 1.42 0.92 6.58
C GLY A 72 2.62 0.05 6.18
N ASP A 73 3.63 0.06 7.06
CA ASP A 73 4.95 -0.48 6.78
C ASP A 73 4.97 -2.02 6.67
N LEU A 74 4.29 -2.73 7.58
CA LEU A 74 4.23 -4.20 7.54
C LEU A 74 3.61 -4.73 6.24
N ASN A 75 2.53 -4.11 5.77
CA ASN A 75 1.90 -4.49 4.51
C ASN A 75 2.84 -4.26 3.31
N HIS A 76 3.60 -3.16 3.33
CA HIS A 76 4.58 -2.88 2.29
C HIS A 76 5.73 -3.90 2.29
N ARG A 77 6.23 -4.27 3.47
CA ARG A 77 7.25 -5.32 3.61
C ARG A 77 6.75 -6.66 3.09
N LYS A 78 5.53 -7.08 3.46
CA LYS A 78 4.92 -8.30 2.93
C LYS A 78 4.69 -8.26 1.41
N LEU A 79 4.33 -7.09 0.85
CA LEU A 79 4.23 -6.89 -0.61
C LEU A 79 5.59 -7.10 -1.29
N THR A 80 6.65 -6.54 -0.72
CA THR A 80 8.00 -6.46 -1.33
C THR A 80 8.93 -7.61 -0.93
N TYR A 81 8.35 -8.70 -0.41
CA TYR A 81 9.08 -9.88 0.08
C TYR A 81 10.12 -9.57 1.19
N ASP A 82 10.01 -8.41 1.82
CA ASP A 82 10.96 -7.86 2.81
C ASP A 82 12.44 -7.93 2.34
N CYS A 83 12.67 -7.81 1.03
CA CYS A 83 13.97 -8.02 0.42
C CYS A 83 14.79 -6.71 0.32
N ALA A 84 16.11 -6.81 0.45
CA ALA A 84 17.06 -5.71 0.23
C ALA A 84 17.25 -5.40 -1.27
N ALA A 85 16.17 -5.03 -1.96
CA ALA A 85 16.21 -4.60 -3.35
C ALA A 85 16.74 -3.16 -3.49
N PRO A 86 17.37 -2.81 -4.64
CA PRO A 86 17.72 -1.43 -4.95
C PRO A 86 16.50 -0.49 -4.87
N ALA A 87 16.71 0.75 -4.43
CA ALA A 87 15.64 1.74 -4.31
C ALA A 87 15.06 2.16 -5.67
N SER A 88 15.87 2.00 -6.73
CA SER A 88 15.45 2.16 -8.12
C SER A 88 14.56 1.02 -8.66
N THR A 89 14.42 -0.10 -7.93
CA THR A 89 13.62 -1.25 -8.37
C THR A 89 12.17 -0.83 -8.62
N PRO A 90 11.58 -1.09 -9.81
CA PRO A 90 10.18 -0.80 -10.09
C PRO A 90 9.24 -1.51 -9.10
N PHE A 91 8.17 -0.83 -8.68
CA PHE A 91 7.26 -1.37 -7.67
C PHE A 91 6.57 -2.65 -8.15
N GLU A 92 6.19 -2.71 -9.42
CA GLU A 92 5.60 -3.88 -10.07
C GLU A 92 6.52 -5.10 -10.01
N GLN A 93 7.83 -4.90 -10.14
CA GLN A 93 8.82 -5.96 -10.00
C GLN A 93 8.98 -6.37 -8.54
N ALA A 94 9.02 -5.41 -7.62
CA ALA A 94 9.19 -5.67 -6.19
C ALA A 94 8.03 -6.46 -5.57
N ILE A 95 6.81 -6.35 -6.11
CA ILE A 95 5.63 -7.08 -5.59
C ILE A 95 5.35 -8.42 -6.28
N GLY A 96 6.19 -8.81 -7.26
CA GLY A 96 6.19 -10.15 -7.86
C GLY A 96 4.79 -10.63 -8.32
N PRO A 97 4.32 -11.80 -7.85
CA PRO A 97 3.00 -12.36 -8.20
C PRO A 97 1.83 -11.40 -8.00
N MET A 98 1.92 -10.46 -7.06
CA MET A 98 0.87 -9.47 -6.83
C MET A 98 0.76 -8.43 -7.95
N SER A 99 1.70 -8.38 -8.89
CA SER A 99 1.64 -7.55 -10.10
C SER A 99 1.43 -8.39 -11.37
N ASN A 100 2.12 -9.53 -11.47
CA ASN A 100 2.26 -10.25 -12.74
C ASN A 100 1.46 -11.55 -12.85
N ALA A 101 0.90 -12.07 -11.74
CA ALA A 101 0.04 -13.23 -11.79
C ALA A 101 -1.26 -12.92 -12.54
N SER A 102 -1.84 -13.94 -13.19
CA SER A 102 -3.13 -13.79 -13.84
C SER A 102 -4.20 -13.45 -12.80
N GLY A 103 -4.92 -12.34 -13.00
CA GLY A 103 -5.90 -11.85 -12.03
C GLY A 103 -5.34 -10.98 -10.91
N ALA A 104 -4.05 -10.60 -10.95
CA ALA A 104 -3.51 -9.62 -10.01
C ALA A 104 -4.35 -8.32 -10.02
N PRO A 105 -4.79 -7.81 -8.85
CA PRO A 105 -5.60 -6.61 -8.78
C PRO A 105 -4.77 -5.34 -8.99
N ASN A 106 -5.43 -4.20 -9.21
CA ASN A 106 -4.75 -2.91 -9.05
C ASN A 106 -4.41 -2.72 -7.56
N ILE A 107 -3.16 -2.37 -7.26
CA ILE A 107 -2.66 -2.28 -5.89
C ILE A 107 -2.08 -0.89 -5.64
N VAL A 108 -2.43 -0.29 -4.50
CA VAL A 108 -1.72 0.86 -3.97
C VAL A 108 -1.15 0.53 -2.60
N SER A 109 0.15 0.76 -2.43
CA SER A 109 0.80 0.74 -1.13
C SER A 109 0.88 2.16 -0.58
N LEU A 110 0.20 2.41 0.55
CA LEU A 110 0.25 3.66 1.31
C LEU A 110 1.14 3.47 2.53
N ARG A 111 2.40 3.91 2.45
CA ARG A 111 3.43 3.52 3.42
C ARG A 111 4.18 4.73 3.94
N THR A 112 4.19 4.90 5.26
CA THR A 112 5.24 5.64 5.97
C THR A 112 6.44 4.71 6.13
N ILE A 113 7.64 5.17 5.75
CA ILE A 113 8.87 4.37 5.74
C ILE A 113 9.35 4.17 7.18
N LYS A 114 9.30 2.90 7.64
CA LYS A 114 9.71 2.49 8.99
C LYS A 114 10.60 1.23 8.97
N SER A 115 11.15 0.88 7.81
CA SER A 115 12.06 -0.25 7.62
C SER A 115 13.02 0.00 6.46
N ASP A 116 14.10 -0.78 6.40
CA ASP A 116 15.18 -0.62 5.43
C ASP A 116 14.76 -0.84 3.96
N VAL A 117 13.72 -1.62 3.74
CA VAL A 117 13.21 -1.91 2.40
C VAL A 117 12.67 -0.62 1.80
N VAL A 118 13.20 -0.18 0.67
CA VAL A 118 12.71 0.97 -0.10
C VAL A 118 12.83 0.61 -1.57
N VAL A 119 11.76 0.79 -2.33
CA VAL A 119 11.67 0.52 -3.78
C VAL A 119 10.77 1.56 -4.44
N GLY A 120 10.76 1.60 -5.76
CA GLY A 120 9.83 2.44 -6.52
C GLY A 120 10.16 3.93 -6.46
N LEU A 121 11.40 4.32 -6.15
CA LEU A 121 11.84 5.72 -6.15
C LEU A 121 12.16 6.26 -7.57
N GLY A 122 11.93 5.45 -8.61
CA GLY A 122 12.21 5.81 -10.00
C GLY A 122 13.66 5.52 -10.40
N ARG A 123 14.06 5.98 -11.59
CA ARG A 123 15.38 5.68 -12.17
C ARG A 123 16.54 6.16 -11.29
N ASP A 124 16.40 7.35 -10.72
CA ASP A 124 17.42 7.96 -9.84
C ASP A 124 17.22 7.55 -8.36
N GLY A 125 16.47 6.48 -8.12
CA GLY A 125 16.07 6.06 -6.78
C GLY A 125 17.24 5.72 -5.87
N ASP A 126 18.28 5.11 -6.43
CA ASP A 126 19.48 4.72 -5.69
C ASP A 126 20.32 5.94 -5.30
N GLU A 127 20.41 6.95 -6.16
CA GLU A 127 21.05 8.23 -5.88
C GLU A 127 20.30 8.99 -4.79
N ILE A 128 18.96 9.01 -4.84
CA ILE A 128 18.11 9.61 -3.81
C ILE A 128 18.36 8.92 -2.47
N ALA A 129 18.35 7.58 -2.44
CA ALA A 129 18.58 6.81 -1.23
C ALA A 129 19.98 7.06 -0.65
N LYS A 130 21.03 7.04 -1.48
CA LYS A 130 22.41 7.36 -1.06
C LYS A 130 22.54 8.77 -0.50
N ARG A 131 21.89 9.75 -1.12
CA ARG A 131 21.89 11.14 -0.63
C ARG A 131 21.25 11.23 0.76
N LEU A 132 20.11 10.57 0.97
CA LEU A 132 19.43 10.55 2.26
C LEU A 132 20.21 9.76 3.31
N ASP A 133 20.87 8.66 2.94
CA ASP A 133 21.73 7.91 3.84
C ASP A 133 22.89 8.79 4.38
N ASN A 134 23.41 9.71 3.56
CA ASN A 134 24.46 10.68 3.96
C ASN A 134 23.92 11.87 4.77
N GLN A 135 22.76 12.41 4.39
CA GLN A 135 22.21 13.64 4.98
C GLN A 135 21.39 13.40 6.25
N GLU A 136 20.69 12.26 6.31
CA GLU A 136 19.78 11.91 7.39
C GLU A 136 19.95 10.44 7.80
N PRO A 137 21.01 10.09 8.53
CA PRO A 137 21.21 8.74 9.06
C PRO A 137 19.95 8.24 9.78
N GLY A 138 19.46 7.05 9.39
CA GLY A 138 18.25 6.46 9.95
C GLY A 138 16.92 6.94 9.33
N TRP A 139 16.93 7.68 8.22
CA TRP A 139 15.70 8.15 7.58
C TRP A 139 14.70 7.02 7.26
N LYS A 140 15.19 5.82 6.90
CA LYS A 140 14.39 4.61 6.59
C LYS A 140 13.60 4.07 7.79
N ILE A 141 14.01 4.38 9.01
CA ILE A 141 13.32 3.94 10.25
C ILE A 141 12.71 5.11 11.03
N SER A 142 12.88 6.34 10.54
CA SER A 142 12.46 7.55 11.24
C SER A 142 10.94 7.78 11.24
N GLY A 143 10.21 7.20 10.28
CA GLY A 143 8.80 7.50 10.07
C GLY A 143 8.53 8.89 9.45
N LYS A 144 9.57 9.65 9.07
CA LYS A 144 9.44 11.00 8.49
C LYS A 144 9.06 11.00 7.02
N TYR A 145 9.35 9.91 6.32
CA TYR A 145 9.14 9.79 4.89
C TYR A 145 7.97 8.86 4.58
N ALA A 146 7.32 9.08 3.45
CA ALA A 146 6.26 8.23 2.96
C ALA A 146 6.38 8.01 1.45
N VAL A 147 5.79 6.92 0.97
CA VAL A 147 5.61 6.62 -0.44
C VAL A 147 4.16 6.19 -0.69
N VAL A 148 3.67 6.55 -1.87
CA VAL A 148 2.43 6.05 -2.47
C VAL A 148 2.81 5.40 -3.78
N LEU A 149 2.72 4.08 -3.85
CA LEU A 149 3.12 3.32 -5.02
C LEU A 149 1.92 2.59 -5.60
N LEU A 150 1.69 2.77 -6.90
CA LEU A 150 0.61 2.13 -7.66
C LEU A 150 1.22 1.05 -8.56
N SER A 151 0.66 -0.17 -8.49
CA SER A 151 0.82 -1.20 -9.52
C SER A 151 -0.53 -1.39 -10.20
N ARG A 152 -0.56 -1.32 -11.53
CA ARG A 152 -1.77 -1.51 -12.33
C ARG A 152 -1.84 -2.95 -12.81
N ARG A 153 -3.05 -3.52 -12.79
CA ARG A 153 -3.33 -4.83 -13.38
C ARG A 153 -2.86 -4.85 -14.83
N SER A 154 -2.02 -5.82 -15.16
CA SER A 154 -1.61 -6.07 -16.53
C SER A 154 -2.83 -6.49 -17.35
N SER A 155 -3.20 -5.69 -18.35
CA SER A 155 -4.27 -6.03 -19.28
C SER A 155 -3.73 -7.06 -20.27
N ARG A 156 -3.89 -8.36 -20.00
CA ARG A 156 -3.66 -9.40 -21.03
C ARG A 156 -4.78 -9.34 -22.08
N ASN A 157 -4.70 -8.33 -22.93
CA ASN A 157 -5.32 -8.23 -24.26
C ASN A 157 -4.34 -7.46 -25.19
N GLN A 158 -3.04 -7.73 -25.07
CA GLN A 158 -1.99 -7.30 -26.01
C GLN A 158 -1.17 -8.51 -26.52
N LEU A 159 -1.79 -9.68 -26.60
CA LEU A 159 -1.32 -10.75 -27.48
C LEU A 159 -2.23 -10.64 -28.71
N PHE A 160 -1.67 -10.32 -29.87
CA PHE A 160 -2.34 -9.90 -31.12
C PHE A 160 -2.62 -8.39 -31.29
N SER A 161 -1.57 -7.57 -31.18
CA SER A 161 -1.45 -6.37 -32.01
C SER A 161 0.03 -6.13 -32.28
N GLU A 162 0.44 -6.30 -33.53
CA GLU A 162 1.80 -6.04 -33.98
C GLU A 162 2.22 -4.59 -33.71
N ARG A 163 3.52 -4.41 -33.45
CA ARG A 163 4.34 -3.23 -33.80
C ARG A 163 3.69 -1.85 -33.63
N GLN A 164 3.76 -1.33 -32.40
CA GLN A 164 4.07 0.08 -32.19
C GLN A 164 4.82 0.21 -30.86
N GLN A 165 6.01 0.82 -30.91
CA GLN A 165 6.75 1.21 -29.72
C GLN A 165 5.96 2.33 -29.04
N ASP A 166 5.07 1.96 -28.12
CA ASP A 166 4.57 2.91 -27.15
C ASP A 166 5.72 3.24 -26.17
N PRO A 167 5.97 4.53 -25.90
CA PRO A 167 6.96 4.92 -24.90
C PRO A 167 6.57 4.33 -23.53
N PRO A 168 7.55 4.01 -22.66
CA PRO A 168 7.24 3.46 -21.34
C PRO A 168 6.28 4.42 -20.63
N SER A 169 5.06 3.95 -20.38
CA SER A 169 4.06 4.72 -19.67
C SER A 169 4.64 5.05 -18.29
N HIS A 170 5.01 6.31 -18.11
CA HIS A 170 5.42 6.85 -16.82
C HIS A 170 4.22 6.84 -15.87
N SER A 171 3.96 5.69 -15.22
CA SER A 171 3.02 5.59 -14.11
C SER A 171 3.73 5.91 -12.80
N SER A 172 4.33 7.10 -12.71
CA SER A 172 4.77 7.67 -11.42
C SER A 172 3.63 8.53 -10.89
N LEU A 173 2.64 7.90 -10.26
CA LEU A 173 1.60 8.61 -9.54
C LEU A 173 2.24 9.14 -8.23
N PHE A 174 2.68 10.40 -8.27
CA PHE A 174 3.21 11.22 -7.16
C PHE A 174 4.02 10.46 -6.09
N LEU A 175 5.34 10.38 -6.29
CA LEU A 175 6.28 10.20 -5.19
C LEU A 175 6.26 11.46 -4.31
N ALA A 176 5.28 11.57 -3.41
CA ALA A 176 5.38 12.52 -2.32
C ALA A 176 6.27 11.90 -1.25
N LEU A 177 7.59 12.01 -1.40
CA LEU A 177 8.50 12.04 -0.25
C LEU A 177 8.15 13.29 0.56
N LYS A 178 7.01 13.24 1.24
CA LYS A 178 6.53 14.32 2.08
C LYS A 178 7.20 14.10 3.43
N HIS A 179 8.09 15.02 3.78
CA HIS A 179 8.56 15.14 5.14
C HIS A 179 7.33 15.35 6.04
N LEU A 180 7.00 14.35 6.83
CA LEU A 180 5.96 14.44 7.85
C LEU A 180 6.55 15.21 9.04
N PRO A 181 5.84 16.22 9.58
CA PRO A 181 6.30 16.89 10.79
C PRO A 181 6.42 15.85 11.92
N SER A 182 7.46 15.99 12.74
CA SER A 182 7.62 15.20 13.96
C SER A 182 6.37 15.36 14.86
N PRO A 183 5.94 14.30 15.57
CA PRO A 183 4.82 14.39 16.52
C PRO A 183 5.08 15.39 17.64
#